data_AF-A0AAW1SA61-F1
#
_entry.id   AF-A0AAW1SA61-F1
#
_cell.length_a   1.000
_cell.length_b   1.000
_cell.length_c   1.000
_cell.angle_alpha   90.00
_cell.angle_beta   90.00
_cell.angle_gamma   90.00
#
_symmetry.space_group_name_H-M   'P 1'
#
loop_
_entity.id
_entity.type
_entity.pdbx_description
1 polymer ?
#
loop_
_entity_poly.entity_id
_entity_poly.type
_entity_poly.pdbx_seq_one_letter_code
_entity_poly.pdbx_strand_id
1 'polypeptide(L)'
;MRRALQSPGLNRSHLLQAFGRISRPATSNSATPPPDVMRSATADLADKFLPDPVDMVTERKVSILEPIFRDYGGHKRFKGQAATVKCFENNPLVREALGEDGKGQILIVDGGGSKRCALLGDNIAEMGYKNGWSGLIINGCIRDSEDIEKMPLGVKALCTYPLKSAKRDPGLRDVPVTFAGACIRPGDWVYADKDGVLISPEELKL
;
A
#
# COMPACT_ATOMS: atom_id res chain seq x y z
N MET A 1 -77.12 -13.00 -58.01
CA MET A 1 -78.00 -13.76 -57.08
C MET A 1 -77.13 -14.66 -56.19
N ARG A 2 -77.23 -14.45 -54.87
CA ARG A 2 -76.95 -15.36 -53.73
C ARG A 2 -75.54 -15.93 -53.48
N ARG A 3 -74.90 -15.29 -52.47
CA ARG A 3 -74.05 -15.78 -51.36
C ARG A 3 -73.67 -17.28 -51.33
N ALA A 4 -72.36 -17.52 -51.22
CA ALA A 4 -71.79 -18.73 -50.62
C ALA A 4 -71.25 -18.42 -49.21
N LEU A 5 -71.58 -19.30 -48.26
CA LEU A 5 -71.12 -19.36 -46.88
C LEU A 5 -69.70 -19.93 -46.80
N GLN A 6 -68.86 -19.45 -45.87
CA GLN A 6 -68.06 -20.31 -44.99
C GLN A 6 -67.40 -19.51 -43.84
N SER A 7 -67.38 -20.18 -42.67
CA SER A 7 -67.15 -19.69 -41.32
C SER A 7 -65.66 -19.43 -40.98
N PRO A 8 -65.36 -18.71 -39.87
CA PRO A 8 -64.02 -18.24 -39.56
C PRO A 8 -63.21 -19.24 -38.73
N GLY A 9 -61.97 -19.49 -39.15
CA GLY A 9 -60.92 -20.08 -38.31
C GLY A 9 -60.08 -18.98 -37.68
N LEU A 10 -60.29 -18.73 -36.39
CA LEU A 10 -59.49 -17.81 -35.59
C LEU A 10 -58.32 -18.58 -34.97
N ASN A 11 -57.09 -18.28 -35.38
CA ASN A 11 -55.92 -18.47 -34.51
C ASN A 11 -54.72 -17.69 -35.04
N ARG A 12 -54.22 -16.74 -34.24
CA ARG A 12 -52.79 -16.49 -34.04
C ARG A 12 -52.59 -15.42 -32.97
N SER A 13 -52.33 -15.92 -31.79
CA SER A 13 -51.67 -15.26 -30.68
C SER A 13 -50.23 -14.83 -31.04
N HIS A 14 -49.84 -13.70 -30.47
CA HIS A 14 -48.52 -13.39 -29.91
C HIS A 14 -47.37 -13.11 -30.92
N LEU A 15 -46.94 -11.84 -31.04
CA LEU A 15 -45.93 -11.11 -30.21
C LEU A 15 -44.55 -11.19 -30.86
N LEU A 16 -43.98 -10.06 -31.30
CA LEU A 16 -42.57 -9.65 -31.14
C LEU A 16 -42.41 -8.22 -31.72
N GLN A 17 -42.48 -7.21 -30.86
CA GLN A 17 -41.34 -6.39 -30.40
C GLN A 17 -40.73 -5.47 -31.47
N ALA A 18 -41.21 -4.22 -31.47
CA ALA A 18 -40.48 -3.06 -31.95
C ALA A 18 -39.52 -2.60 -30.83
N PHE A 19 -38.21 -2.82 -31.00
CA PHE A 19 -37.17 -2.13 -30.22
C PHE A 19 -36.36 -1.26 -31.18
N GLY A 20 -36.70 0.03 -31.19
CA GLY A 20 -35.88 1.06 -31.81
C GLY A 20 -34.50 1.12 -31.14
N ARG A 21 -33.45 1.19 -31.95
CA ARG A 21 -32.07 1.40 -31.53
C ARG A 21 -31.97 2.73 -30.78
N ILE A 22 -31.73 2.67 -29.48
CA ILE A 22 -31.29 3.84 -28.70
C ILE A 22 -29.80 4.00 -28.97
N SER A 23 -29.43 4.96 -29.81
CA SER A 23 -28.07 5.45 -29.94
C SER A 23 -27.65 6.13 -28.64
N ARG A 24 -26.73 5.51 -27.89
CA ARG A 24 -26.07 6.15 -26.74
C ARG A 24 -25.16 7.28 -27.23
N PRO A 25 -25.14 8.46 -26.61
CA PRO A 25 -24.13 9.46 -26.91
C PRO A 25 -22.78 8.97 -26.39
N ALA A 26 -21.75 9.07 -27.22
CA ALA A 26 -20.37 8.81 -26.83
C ALA A 26 -19.89 9.93 -25.89
N THR A 27 -19.80 9.64 -24.60
CA THR A 27 -19.03 10.48 -23.67
C THR A 27 -17.58 10.06 -23.77
N SER A 28 -16.85 10.62 -24.73
CA SER A 28 -15.39 10.59 -24.73
C SER A 28 -14.89 11.58 -23.68
N ASN A 29 -14.69 11.12 -22.45
CA ASN A 29 -13.94 11.84 -21.44
C ASN A 29 -12.71 10.99 -21.07
N SER A 30 -11.74 10.95 -21.97
CA SER A 30 -10.40 10.41 -21.71
C SER A 30 -9.44 11.54 -21.32
N ALA A 31 -9.89 12.42 -20.43
CA ALA A 31 -9.00 13.34 -19.74
C ALA A 31 -8.56 12.64 -18.45
N THR A 32 -7.33 12.15 -18.43
CA THR A 32 -6.65 11.79 -17.18
C THR A 32 -6.81 12.98 -16.23
N PRO A 33 -7.36 12.79 -15.01
CA PRO A 33 -7.46 13.88 -14.07
C PRO A 33 -6.06 14.45 -13.82
N PRO A 34 -5.90 15.79 -13.74
CA PRO A 34 -4.59 16.39 -13.52
C PRO A 34 -3.96 15.82 -12.25
N PRO A 35 -2.63 15.61 -12.21
CA PRO A 35 -1.94 15.11 -11.03
C PRO A 35 -2.19 16.09 -9.88
N ASP A 36 -2.91 15.59 -8.87
CA ASP A 36 -3.19 16.33 -7.65
C ASP A 36 -1.87 16.54 -6.90
N VAL A 37 -1.48 17.79 -6.68
CA VAL A 37 -0.20 18.18 -6.07
C VAL A 37 -0.08 17.67 -4.62
N MET A 38 -1.19 17.26 -3.99
CA MET A 38 -1.20 16.55 -2.71
C MET A 38 -0.94 15.04 -2.83
N ARG A 39 -0.96 14.46 -4.04
CA ARG A 39 -0.59 13.08 -4.31
C ARG A 39 0.92 12.95 -4.33
N SER A 40 1.58 12.81 -3.19
CA SER A 40 2.91 12.17 -3.17
C SER A 40 2.79 10.66 -3.50
N ALA A 41 2.12 10.32 -4.61
CA ALA A 41 1.93 8.96 -5.10
C ALA A 41 3.25 8.42 -5.63
N THR A 42 3.53 7.14 -5.40
CA THR A 42 4.84 6.60 -5.77
C THR A 42 5.04 6.55 -7.28
N ALA A 43 3.99 6.35 -8.07
CA ALA A 43 4.06 6.38 -9.54
C ALA A 43 4.42 7.79 -10.07
N ASP A 44 3.71 8.83 -9.62
CA ASP A 44 3.99 10.22 -10.03
C ASP A 44 5.41 10.66 -9.63
N LEU A 45 5.88 10.23 -8.46
CA LEU A 45 7.25 10.46 -8.01
C LEU A 45 8.28 9.69 -8.86
N ALA A 46 7.99 8.44 -9.23
CA ALA A 46 8.87 7.65 -10.07
C ALA A 46 8.99 8.28 -11.47
N ASP A 47 7.89 8.72 -12.09
CA ASP A 47 7.92 9.37 -13.41
C ASP A 47 8.80 10.64 -13.40
N LYS A 48 8.76 11.42 -12.30
CA LYS A 48 9.53 12.67 -12.17
C LYS A 48 11.01 12.44 -11.81
N PHE A 49 11.29 11.52 -10.90
CA PHE A 49 12.62 11.36 -10.29
C PHE A 49 13.42 10.15 -10.81
N LEU A 50 12.80 9.30 -11.64
CA LEU A 50 13.42 8.19 -12.35
C LEU A 50 13.07 8.25 -13.85
N PRO A 51 13.42 9.33 -14.57
CA PRO A 51 13.03 9.52 -15.97
C PRO A 51 13.81 8.61 -16.94
N ASP A 52 14.93 8.04 -16.49
CA ASP A 52 15.79 7.22 -17.33
C ASP A 52 15.16 5.85 -17.61
N PRO A 53 15.33 5.32 -18.84
CA PRO A 53 14.89 3.97 -19.19
C PRO A 53 15.45 2.91 -18.22
N VAL A 54 14.62 1.91 -17.91
CA VAL A 54 14.96 0.86 -16.92
C VAL A 54 16.13 -0.04 -17.35
N ASP A 55 16.45 -0.09 -18.64
CA ASP A 55 17.53 -0.85 -19.25
C ASP A 55 18.87 -0.09 -19.31
N MET A 56 18.91 1.14 -18.78
CA MET A 56 20.13 1.93 -18.65
C MET A 56 20.69 1.88 -17.21
N VAL A 57 22.02 1.81 -17.11
CA VAL A 57 22.72 1.96 -15.83
C VAL A 57 22.92 3.45 -15.56
N THR A 58 22.09 4.01 -14.69
CA THR A 58 22.20 5.41 -14.24
C THR A 58 22.35 5.49 -12.74
N GLU A 59 23.04 6.52 -12.26
CA GLU A 59 23.09 6.81 -10.83
C GLU A 59 21.73 7.36 -10.40
N ARG A 60 21.00 6.57 -9.61
CA ARG A 60 19.69 6.95 -9.09
C ARG A 60 19.82 7.48 -7.68
N LYS A 61 19.27 8.69 -7.44
CA LYS A 61 19.14 9.25 -6.08
C LYS A 61 18.01 8.60 -5.30
N VAL A 62 17.03 8.04 -6.00
CA VAL A 62 15.82 7.43 -5.45
C VAL A 62 15.89 5.92 -5.63
N SER A 63 15.44 5.18 -4.62
CA SER A 63 15.33 3.72 -4.66
C SER A 63 13.87 3.29 -4.53
N ILE A 64 13.50 2.22 -5.23
CA ILE A 64 12.18 1.58 -5.09
C ILE A 64 12.41 0.23 -4.42
N LEU A 65 11.66 -0.07 -3.37
CA LEU A 65 11.73 -1.38 -2.72
C LEU A 65 11.06 -2.44 -3.60
N GLU A 66 11.63 -3.64 -3.61
CA GLU A 66 10.98 -4.79 -4.22
C GLU A 66 9.56 -4.99 -3.64
N PRO A 67 8.57 -5.38 -4.47
CA PRO A 67 7.16 -5.44 -4.10
C PRO A 67 6.82 -6.70 -3.28
N ILE A 68 7.53 -6.90 -2.16
CA ILE A 68 7.39 -8.07 -1.28
C ILE A 68 6.42 -7.84 -0.11
N PHE A 69 5.94 -6.60 0.05
CA PHE A 69 5.10 -6.19 1.18
C PHE A 69 3.61 -6.25 0.87
N ARG A 70 2.82 -6.59 1.89
CA ARG A 70 1.35 -6.50 1.90
C ARG A 70 0.91 -5.37 2.81
N ASP A 71 -0.22 -4.77 2.48
CA ASP A 71 -0.86 -3.71 3.28
C ASP A 71 -1.70 -4.29 4.41
N TYR A 72 -1.41 -3.86 5.64
CA TYR A 72 -2.11 -4.28 6.85
C TYR A 72 -2.73 -3.12 7.62
N GLY A 73 -2.26 -1.89 7.43
CA GLY A 73 -2.81 -0.70 8.11
C GLY A 73 -4.03 -0.13 7.40
N GLY A 74 -4.82 0.68 8.09
CA GLY A 74 -5.99 1.36 7.52
C GLY A 74 -5.59 2.47 6.53
N HIS A 75 -4.43 3.10 6.70
CA HIS A 75 -3.88 4.03 5.72
C HIS A 75 -3.07 3.29 4.66
N LYS A 76 -3.62 3.19 3.45
CA LYS A 76 -2.92 2.58 2.30
C LYS A 76 -1.93 3.50 1.62
N ARG A 77 -1.88 4.79 2.00
CA ARG A 77 -0.93 5.79 1.53
C ARG A 77 -0.39 6.58 2.71
N PHE A 78 0.93 6.67 2.83
CA PHE A 78 1.60 7.37 3.91
C PHE A 78 3.02 7.76 3.50
N LYS A 79 3.57 8.81 4.11
CA LYS A 79 4.94 9.27 3.91
C LYS A 79 5.53 9.85 5.19
N GLY A 80 6.85 9.94 5.26
CA GLY A 80 7.57 10.52 6.39
C GLY A 80 9.05 10.15 6.35
N GLN A 81 9.83 10.73 7.28
CA GLN A 81 11.23 10.36 7.43
C GLN A 81 11.37 8.99 8.11
N ALA A 82 12.36 8.21 7.70
CA ALA A 82 12.65 6.91 8.26
C ALA A 82 13.29 7.04 9.64
N ALA A 83 12.73 6.33 10.62
CA ALA A 83 13.47 5.85 11.78
C ALA A 83 13.71 4.36 11.60
N THR A 84 14.88 3.84 11.97
CA THR A 84 15.27 2.47 11.62
C THR A 84 15.54 1.64 12.86
N VAL A 85 15.06 0.39 12.86
CA VAL A 85 15.42 -0.64 13.83
C VAL A 85 15.86 -1.88 13.08
N LYS A 86 17.00 -2.44 13.46
CA LYS A 86 17.49 -3.74 12.98
C LYS A 86 17.43 -4.74 14.11
N CYS A 87 16.69 -5.81 13.93
CA CYS A 87 16.53 -6.86 14.93
C CYS A 87 16.39 -8.23 14.27
N PHE A 88 16.39 -9.29 15.09
CA PHE A 88 16.17 -10.64 14.60
C PHE A 88 15.31 -11.42 15.60
N GLU A 89 14.05 -11.63 15.21
CA GLU A 89 13.06 -12.40 15.99
C GLU A 89 12.83 -11.88 17.41
N ASN A 90 13.06 -10.59 17.60
CA ASN A 90 12.87 -9.85 18.83
C ASN A 90 12.31 -8.46 18.52
N ASN A 91 11.58 -7.87 19.46
CA ASN A 91 10.97 -6.55 19.28
C ASN A 91 11.07 -5.54 20.46
N PRO A 92 11.98 -5.64 21.45
CA PRO A 92 12.11 -4.61 22.48
C PRO A 92 12.29 -3.19 21.89
N LEU A 93 13.21 -3.00 20.94
CA LEU A 93 13.46 -1.67 20.34
C LEU A 93 12.33 -1.20 19.42
N VAL A 94 11.59 -2.12 18.79
CA VAL A 94 10.39 -1.76 18.02
C VAL A 94 9.34 -1.17 18.96
N ARG A 95 9.11 -1.80 20.12
CA ARG A 95 8.19 -1.29 21.13
C ARG A 95 8.69 0.05 21.70
N GLU A 96 9.97 0.16 22.02
CA GLU A 96 10.56 1.39 22.56
C GLU A 96 10.38 2.57 21.58
N ALA A 97 10.77 2.39 20.33
CA ALA A 97 10.63 3.43 19.30
C ALA A 97 9.18 3.90 19.14
N LEU A 98 8.23 2.97 19.08
CA LEU A 98 6.81 3.32 18.95
C LEU A 98 6.22 3.94 20.22
N GLY A 99 6.91 3.82 21.36
CA GLY A 99 6.58 4.50 22.61
C GLY A 99 6.96 5.97 22.64
N GLU A 100 7.78 6.44 21.71
CA GLU A 100 8.23 7.82 21.58
C GLU A 100 7.37 8.60 20.58
N ASP A 101 7.46 9.93 20.66
CA ASP A 101 6.82 10.85 19.70
C ASP A 101 7.35 10.60 18.28
N GLY A 102 6.48 10.07 17.44
CA GLY A 102 6.77 9.69 16.08
C GLY A 102 6.92 10.86 15.12
N LYS A 103 6.41 12.07 15.44
CA LYS A 103 6.56 13.28 14.59
C LYS A 103 6.23 13.08 13.11
N GLY A 104 5.29 12.18 12.79
CA GLY A 104 4.94 11.81 11.42
C GLY A 104 6.01 10.98 10.68
N GLN A 105 6.99 10.42 11.38
CA GLN A 105 8.00 9.52 10.83
C GLN A 105 7.41 8.15 10.50
N ILE A 106 8.18 7.36 9.74
CA ILE A 106 7.88 5.97 9.42
C ILE A 106 8.92 5.08 10.10
N LEU A 107 8.46 4.08 10.87
CA LEU A 107 9.36 3.11 11.47
C LEU A 107 9.68 2.00 10.47
N ILE A 108 10.95 1.90 10.09
CA ILE A 108 11.51 0.89 9.21
C ILE A 108 12.16 -0.20 10.08
N VAL A 109 11.61 -1.41 10.04
CA VAL A 109 12.11 -2.53 10.84
C VAL A 109 12.71 -3.59 9.94
N ASP A 110 14.03 -3.75 10.03
CA ASP A 110 14.72 -4.90 9.45
C ASP A 110 14.72 -6.07 10.43
N GLY A 111 13.75 -6.97 10.26
CA GLY A 111 13.62 -8.21 11.03
C GLY A 111 14.38 -9.41 10.44
N GLY A 112 15.26 -9.16 9.46
CA GLY A 112 15.94 -10.21 8.69
C GLY A 112 15.01 -11.02 7.79
N GLY A 113 13.79 -10.54 7.53
CA GLY A 113 12.79 -11.24 6.71
C GLY A 113 12.26 -12.53 7.35
N SER A 114 12.47 -12.74 8.66
CA SER A 114 12.03 -13.96 9.33
C SER A 114 10.51 -14.10 9.31
N LYS A 115 10.05 -15.32 9.01
CA LYS A 115 8.64 -15.74 9.04
C LYS A 115 8.33 -16.67 10.21
N ARG A 116 9.20 -16.71 11.22
CA ARG A 116 9.07 -17.60 12.38
C ARG A 116 8.37 -16.96 13.58
N CYS A 117 8.22 -15.62 13.58
CA CYS A 117 7.48 -14.89 14.60
C CYS A 117 6.98 -13.53 14.08
N ALA A 118 6.00 -12.96 14.77
CA ALA A 118 5.56 -11.59 14.56
C ALA A 118 6.36 -10.57 15.38
N LEU A 119 6.80 -9.50 14.73
CA LEU A 119 7.51 -8.36 15.35
C LEU A 119 6.54 -7.26 15.80
N LEU A 120 5.36 -7.20 15.20
CA LEU A 120 4.30 -6.23 15.50
C LEU A 120 2.97 -6.96 15.75
N GLY A 121 2.22 -6.46 16.72
CA GLY A 121 0.81 -6.79 16.95
C GLY A 121 0.01 -5.52 17.26
N ASP A 122 -1.29 -5.67 17.43
CA ASP A 122 -2.26 -4.58 17.64
C ASP A 122 -1.83 -3.58 18.73
N ASN A 123 -1.44 -4.03 19.91
CA ASN A 123 -1.13 -3.19 21.05
C ASN A 123 0.06 -2.25 20.77
N ILE A 124 1.05 -2.73 20.02
CA ILE A 124 2.25 -1.96 19.71
C ILE A 124 1.97 -1.03 18.51
N ALA A 125 1.14 -1.47 17.55
CA ALA A 125 0.68 -0.63 16.45
C ALA A 125 -0.19 0.54 16.95
N GLU A 126 -1.14 0.27 17.86
CA GLU A 126 -2.00 1.29 18.46
C GLU A 126 -1.19 2.34 19.24
N MET A 127 -0.15 1.90 19.95
CA MET A 127 0.78 2.80 20.63
C MET A 127 1.51 3.72 19.63
N GLY A 128 2.02 3.16 18.52
CA GLY A 128 2.63 3.95 17.45
C GLY A 128 1.68 4.98 16.86
N TYR A 129 0.43 4.59 16.58
CA TYR A 129 -0.60 5.51 16.12
C TYR A 129 -0.84 6.65 17.13
N LYS A 130 -1.07 6.32 18.41
CA LYS A 130 -1.31 7.30 19.47
C LYS A 130 -0.15 8.28 19.66
N ASN A 131 1.07 7.83 19.37
CA ASN A 131 2.28 8.62 19.45
C ASN A 131 2.64 9.34 18.14
N GLY A 132 1.74 9.41 17.15
CA GLY A 132 1.93 10.27 15.98
C GLY A 132 2.86 9.71 14.90
N TRP A 133 3.07 8.38 14.85
CA TRP A 133 3.76 7.75 13.73
C TRP A 133 2.86 7.75 12.48
N SER A 134 3.43 8.05 11.30
CA SER A 134 2.70 8.00 10.02
C SER A 134 2.52 6.57 9.51
N GLY A 135 3.48 5.70 9.80
CA GLY A 135 3.39 4.30 9.43
C GLY A 135 4.60 3.45 9.79
N LEU A 136 4.53 2.18 9.40
CA LEU A 136 5.54 1.15 9.68
C LEU A 136 5.76 0.29 8.43
N ILE A 137 7.02 -0.05 8.17
CA ILE A 137 7.41 -1.03 7.15
C ILE A 137 8.26 -2.09 7.83
N ILE A 138 7.77 -3.33 7.84
CA ILE A 138 8.37 -4.45 8.57
C ILE A 138 8.91 -5.48 7.58
N ASN A 139 10.24 -5.60 7.48
CA ASN A 139 10.91 -6.74 6.84
C ASN A 139 10.83 -7.98 7.76
N GLY A 140 9.62 -8.51 7.90
CA GLY A 140 9.26 -9.60 8.78
C GLY A 140 7.74 -9.79 8.80
N CYS A 141 7.25 -10.60 9.73
CA CYS A 141 5.81 -10.84 9.87
C CYS A 141 5.18 -10.07 11.05
N ILE A 142 3.87 -9.90 10.99
CA ILE A 142 3.05 -9.27 12.03
C ILE A 142 1.96 -10.24 12.50
N ARG A 143 1.14 -9.84 13.46
CA ARG A 143 -0.08 -10.54 13.87
C ARG A 143 -1.19 -9.53 14.21
N ASP A 144 -2.36 -10.04 14.56
CA ASP A 144 -3.54 -9.23 14.92
C ASP A 144 -3.94 -8.28 13.77
N SER A 145 -3.79 -8.78 12.53
CA SER A 145 -3.91 -7.97 11.30
C SER A 145 -5.30 -7.36 11.09
N GLU A 146 -6.35 -8.05 11.53
CA GLU A 146 -7.72 -7.54 11.43
C GLU A 146 -7.94 -6.27 12.27
N ASP A 147 -7.26 -6.16 13.40
CA ASP A 147 -7.36 -4.99 14.27
C ASP A 147 -6.44 -3.88 13.78
N ILE A 148 -5.24 -4.21 13.29
CA ILE A 148 -4.32 -3.26 12.67
C ILE A 148 -4.96 -2.61 11.43
N GLU A 149 -5.76 -3.34 10.65
CA GLU A 149 -6.43 -2.81 9.45
C GLU A 149 -7.42 -1.68 9.77
N LYS A 150 -7.99 -1.68 10.98
CA LYS A 150 -8.94 -0.66 11.43
C LYS A 150 -8.24 0.61 11.95
N MET A 151 -6.91 0.58 12.12
CA MET A 151 -6.15 1.72 12.65
C MET A 151 -5.81 2.72 11.53
N PRO A 152 -5.95 4.04 11.76
CA PRO A 152 -5.54 5.08 10.82
C PRO A 152 -4.01 5.26 10.82
N LEU A 153 -3.30 4.20 10.49
CA LEU A 153 -1.85 4.06 10.49
C LEU A 153 -1.43 3.29 9.23
N GLY A 154 -0.31 3.69 8.61
CA GLY A 154 0.28 2.91 7.52
C GLY A 154 1.00 1.68 8.08
N VAL A 155 0.70 0.47 7.60
CA VAL A 155 1.46 -0.73 8.00
C VAL A 155 1.67 -1.62 6.78
N LYS A 156 2.93 -1.87 6.45
CA LYS A 156 3.37 -2.83 5.42
C LYS A 156 4.26 -3.89 6.03
N ALA A 157 4.04 -5.16 5.70
CA ALA A 157 4.86 -6.27 6.19
C ALA A 157 4.88 -7.44 5.19
N LEU A 158 5.76 -8.44 5.39
CA LEU A 158 5.87 -9.57 4.48
C LEU A 158 4.67 -10.53 4.59
N CYS A 159 4.26 -10.83 5.82
CA CYS A 159 3.25 -11.84 6.10
C CYS A 159 2.63 -11.69 7.50
N THR A 160 1.64 -12.52 7.81
CA THR A 160 1.17 -12.72 9.19
C THR A 160 1.73 -14.01 9.78
N TYR A 161 2.01 -14.01 11.08
CA TYR A 161 2.39 -15.21 11.83
C TYR A 161 1.96 -15.10 13.31
N PRO A 162 1.28 -16.10 13.90
CA PRO A 162 0.63 -15.93 15.21
C PRO A 162 1.60 -15.85 16.40
N LEU A 163 2.79 -16.48 16.31
CA LEU A 163 3.74 -16.54 17.42
C LEU A 163 4.39 -15.18 17.67
N LYS A 164 4.40 -14.72 18.93
CA LYS A 164 5.12 -13.50 19.34
C LYS A 164 6.64 -13.66 19.23
N SER A 165 7.34 -12.58 18.92
CA SER A 165 8.81 -12.50 19.00
C SER A 165 9.34 -12.63 20.43
N ALA A 166 10.64 -12.90 20.54
CA ALA A 166 11.36 -12.88 21.81
C ALA A 166 11.60 -11.45 22.33
N LYS A 167 12.15 -11.35 23.54
CA LYS A 167 12.49 -10.07 24.20
C LYS A 167 13.90 -10.09 24.81
N ARG A 168 14.83 -10.84 24.20
CA ARG A 168 16.17 -11.10 24.78
C ARG A 168 17.21 -10.10 24.30
N ASP A 169 17.44 -10.08 23.00
CA ASP A 169 18.32 -9.13 22.33
C ASP A 169 17.48 -7.92 21.92
N PRO A 170 17.88 -6.68 22.22
CA PRO A 170 17.18 -5.49 21.75
C PRO A 170 17.37 -5.24 20.24
N GLY A 171 18.50 -5.65 19.65
CA GLY A 171 18.89 -5.27 18.29
C GLY A 171 19.63 -3.92 18.25
N LEU A 172 19.56 -3.24 17.11
CA LEU A 172 20.20 -1.95 16.84
C LEU A 172 19.14 -0.92 16.41
N ARG A 173 19.36 0.34 16.76
CA ARG A 173 18.49 1.46 16.40
C ARG A 173 19.30 2.54 15.70
N ASP A 174 18.64 3.30 14.82
CA ASP A 174 19.22 4.43 14.08
C ASP A 174 20.47 4.02 13.27
N VAL A 175 20.44 2.81 12.71
CA VAL A 175 21.47 2.26 11.82
C VAL A 175 20.91 2.05 10.42
N PRO A 176 21.71 2.23 9.35
CA PRO A 176 21.30 1.84 8.01
C PRO A 176 20.86 0.37 7.96
N VAL A 177 19.75 0.11 7.27
CA VAL A 177 19.20 -1.23 7.03
C VAL A 177 19.16 -1.53 5.55
N THR A 178 19.23 -2.80 5.16
CA THR A 178 19.27 -3.20 3.75
C THR A 178 18.38 -4.41 3.51
N PHE A 179 17.30 -4.21 2.76
CA PHE A 179 16.37 -5.26 2.35
C PHE A 179 15.56 -4.80 1.13
N ALA A 180 14.87 -5.73 0.47
CA ALA A 180 14.04 -5.44 -0.70
C ALA A 180 14.78 -4.62 -1.78
N GLY A 181 16.05 -4.94 -2.03
CA GLY A 181 16.86 -4.31 -3.07
C GLY A 181 17.41 -2.91 -2.75
N ALA A 182 17.17 -2.34 -1.56
CA ALA A 182 17.64 -0.99 -1.23
C ALA A 182 18.27 -0.88 0.17
N CYS A 183 19.12 0.13 0.34
CA CYS A 183 19.61 0.58 1.64
C CYS A 183 18.77 1.78 2.12
N ILE A 184 18.26 1.71 3.35
CA ILE A 184 17.43 2.75 3.97
C ILE A 184 18.19 3.25 5.19
N ARG A 185 18.41 4.57 5.26
CA ARG A 185 19.13 5.24 6.33
C ARG A 185 18.14 5.98 7.23
N PRO A 186 18.47 6.17 8.53
CA PRO A 186 17.73 7.13 9.35
C PRO A 186 17.68 8.50 8.68
N GLY A 187 16.49 9.10 8.63
CA GLY A 187 16.25 10.41 8.02
C GLY A 187 15.87 10.38 6.54
N ASP A 188 16.06 9.26 5.84
CA ASP A 188 15.60 9.11 4.45
C ASP A 188 14.07 9.31 4.39
N TRP A 189 13.59 9.94 3.34
CA TRP A 189 12.17 10.09 3.06
C TRP A 189 11.60 8.83 2.44
N VAL A 190 10.50 8.37 3.02
CA VAL A 190 9.79 7.17 2.60
C VAL A 190 8.40 7.57 2.11
N TYR A 191 8.04 7.07 0.94
CA TYR A 191 6.73 7.23 0.32
C TYR A 191 6.17 5.85 0.06
N ALA A 192 5.00 5.54 0.60
CA ALA A 192 4.38 4.24 0.47
C ALA A 192 2.93 4.41 0.01
N ASP A 193 2.55 3.68 -1.03
CA ASP A 193 1.15 3.47 -1.36
C ASP A 193 0.89 2.04 -1.88
N LYS A 194 -0.21 1.81 -2.61
CA LYS A 194 -0.54 0.48 -3.12
C LYS A 194 0.41 -0.01 -4.22
N ASP A 195 1.06 0.90 -4.94
CA ASP A 195 1.93 0.52 -6.06
C ASP A 195 3.32 0.11 -5.57
N GLY A 196 3.79 0.70 -4.46
CA GLY A 196 5.05 0.30 -3.86
C GLY A 196 5.54 1.19 -2.74
N VAL A 197 6.86 1.12 -2.52
CA VAL A 197 7.58 1.96 -1.55
C VAL A 197 8.77 2.58 -2.25
N LEU A 198 8.88 3.90 -2.16
CA LEU A 198 9.93 4.71 -2.73
C LEU A 198 10.71 5.40 -1.60
N ILE A 199 12.03 5.38 -1.72
CA ILE A 199 12.99 5.90 -0.74
C ILE A 199 13.83 7.01 -1.39
N SER A 200 14.00 8.12 -0.71
CA SER A 200 14.81 9.26 -1.15
C SER A 200 15.63 9.83 0.00
N PRO A 201 16.90 10.23 -0.21
CA PRO A 201 17.68 10.94 0.82
C PRO A 201 17.10 12.29 1.24
N GLU A 202 16.25 12.89 0.40
CA GLU A 202 15.65 14.22 0.61
C GLU A 202 14.15 14.22 0.32
N GLU A 203 13.43 15.22 0.83
CA GLU A 203 12.00 15.35 0.58
C GLU A 203 11.75 15.68 -0.90
N LEU A 204 11.03 14.78 -1.58
CA LEU A 204 10.57 14.96 -2.93
C LEU A 204 9.30 15.82 -2.97
N LYS A 205 9.32 16.82 -3.86
CA LYS A 205 8.19 17.71 -4.15
C LYS A 205 7.77 17.51 -5.61
N LEU A 206 6.48 17.26 -5.84
CA LEU A 206 5.91 17.23 -7.19
C LEU A 206 5.79 18.63 -7.78
#